data_AF-A0A354ERV7-F1
#
_entry.id   AF-A0A354ERV7-F1
#
_cell.length_a   1.000
_cell.length_b   1.000
_cell.length_c   1.000
_cell.angle_alpha   90.00
_cell.angle_beta   90.00
_cell.angle_gamma   90.00
#
_symmetry.space_group_name_H-M   'P 1'
#
loop_
_entity.id
_entity.type
_entity.pdbx_description
1 polymer ?
#
loop_
_entity_poly.entity_id
_entity_poly.type
_entity_poly.pdbx_seq_one_letter_code
_entity_poly.pdbx_strand_id
1 'polypeptide(L)'
;MSHLTPLESAVMEAMAWQMGDSVPDLAAQAASSSPGLRRNTGAGLYSQFLVDANRRTANPDATGLFGTVHATVADLPDPIGFQIELRQGRLTALHGQSYGQDTRAIDFSNTPFGEIFTIDERGQSVLYRPARRAPEAVVSRPKAAARPAAPAQPRPQIPIKTPVPKPADHALPVAAAPPSVAEMLAGVSNPAVSRGGKLALVYFGAYVLILLAVLFTRMALHTGWFFALIVAVWALRYIHSPKGRAKMADLADRLDRNGAFEALKPR
;
A
#
# COMPACT_ATOMS: atom_id res chain seq x y z
N MET A 1 -4.44 -0.30 32.42
CA MET A 1 -4.22 -1.40 31.46
C MET A 1 -4.55 -0.87 30.07
N SER A 2 -3.69 -1.11 29.08
CA SER A 2 -3.95 -0.70 27.69
C SER A 2 -5.17 -1.47 27.16
N HIS A 3 -6.15 -0.76 26.60
CA HIS A 3 -7.32 -1.37 25.94
C HIS A 3 -6.99 -1.91 24.55
N LEU A 4 -5.81 -1.58 24.01
CA LEU A 4 -5.31 -2.05 22.72
C LEU A 4 -4.74 -3.46 22.83
N THR A 5 -4.86 -4.25 21.76
CA THR A 5 -4.18 -5.55 21.67
C THR A 5 -2.65 -5.33 21.60
N PRO A 6 -1.83 -6.37 21.83
CA PRO A 6 -0.38 -6.24 21.69
C PRO A 6 0.05 -5.73 20.30
N LEU A 7 -0.56 -6.26 19.23
CA LEU A 7 -0.30 -5.84 17.85
C LEU A 7 -0.73 -4.39 17.61
N GLU A 8 -1.95 -4.03 18.02
CA GLU A 8 -2.47 -2.66 17.89
C GLU A 8 -1.56 -1.66 18.63
N SER A 9 -1.13 -2.00 19.85
CA SER A 9 -0.27 -1.13 20.66
C SER A 9 1.05 -0.84 19.94
N ALA A 10 1.71 -1.89 19.44
CA ALA A 10 3.02 -1.77 18.80
C ALA A 10 2.94 -1.04 17.45
N VAL A 11 1.88 -1.30 16.66
CA VAL A 11 1.63 -0.57 15.41
C VAL A 11 1.31 0.90 15.67
N MET A 12 0.48 1.21 16.68
CA MET A 12 0.13 2.59 17.01
C MET A 12 1.33 3.38 17.52
N GLU A 13 2.24 2.74 18.26
CA GLU A 13 3.50 3.34 18.68
C GLU A 13 4.39 3.70 17.48
N ALA A 14 4.59 2.74 16.56
CA ALA A 14 5.34 2.97 15.32
C ALA A 14 4.69 4.05 14.44
N MET A 15 3.35 4.08 14.39
CA MET A 15 2.58 5.09 13.66
C MET A 15 2.78 6.48 14.25
N ALA A 16 2.71 6.62 15.58
CA ALA A 16 2.94 7.89 16.26
C ALA A 16 4.38 8.38 16.09
N TRP A 17 5.35 7.47 16.04
CA TRP A 17 6.73 7.82 15.71
C TRP A 17 6.85 8.35 14.27
N GLN A 18 6.32 7.61 13.29
CA GLN A 18 6.41 7.96 11.87
C GLN A 18 5.64 9.26 11.54
N MET A 19 4.49 9.46 12.16
CA MET A 19 3.58 10.57 11.84
C MET A 19 3.71 11.76 12.78
N GLY A 20 4.71 11.79 13.66
CA GLY A 20 4.80 12.77 14.76
C GLY A 20 4.71 14.23 14.32
N ASP A 21 5.11 14.57 13.10
CA ASP A 21 5.04 15.94 12.60
C ASP A 21 3.66 16.28 11.97
N SER A 22 2.97 15.28 11.42
CA SER A 22 1.66 15.44 10.79
C SER A 22 0.50 15.33 11.78
N VAL A 23 0.63 14.45 12.78
CA VAL A 23 -0.40 14.17 13.80
C VAL A 23 0.29 14.04 15.17
N PRO A 24 0.75 15.16 15.75
CA PRO A 24 1.59 15.15 16.95
C PRO A 24 0.94 14.53 18.19
N ASP A 25 -0.39 14.53 18.26
CA ASP A 25 -1.16 14.05 19.41
C ASP A 25 -1.66 12.61 19.25
N LEU A 26 -1.25 11.88 18.19
CA LEU A 26 -1.74 10.54 17.88
C LEU A 26 -1.58 9.55 19.04
N ALA A 27 -0.39 9.49 19.66
CA ALA A 27 -0.14 8.61 20.80
C ALA A 27 -1.06 8.92 21.99
N ALA A 28 -1.30 10.21 22.25
CA ALA A 28 -2.18 10.65 23.33
C ALA A 28 -3.66 10.37 23.02
N GLN A 29 -4.08 10.47 21.76
CA GLN A 29 -5.41 10.05 21.33
C GLN A 29 -5.60 8.55 21.54
N ALA A 30 -4.67 7.72 21.06
CA ALA A 30 -4.71 6.26 21.19
C ALA A 30 -4.73 5.80 22.67
N ALA A 31 -3.93 6.44 23.53
CA ALA A 31 -3.90 6.14 24.96
C ALA A 31 -5.21 6.50 25.68
N SER A 32 -5.90 7.56 25.24
CA SER A 32 -7.15 8.04 25.84
C SER A 32 -8.42 7.49 25.19
N SER A 33 -8.30 6.76 24.07
CA SER A 33 -9.46 6.24 23.35
C SER A 33 -10.12 5.10 24.13
N SER A 34 -11.41 4.87 23.87
CA SER A 34 -12.06 3.60 24.22
C SER A 34 -12.05 2.65 23.03
N PRO A 35 -11.93 1.33 23.27
CA PRO A 35 -12.04 0.35 22.19
C PRO A 35 -13.45 0.35 21.63
N GLY A 36 -13.57 0.39 20.30
CA GLY A 36 -14.83 0.22 19.58
C GLY A 36 -14.98 -1.18 19.02
N LEU A 37 -15.54 -1.27 17.81
CA LEU A 37 -15.63 -2.52 17.05
C LEU A 37 -14.23 -3.02 16.63
N ARG A 38 -13.96 -4.31 16.86
CA ARG A 38 -12.84 -5.03 16.23
C ARG A 38 -13.38 -6.11 15.31
N ARG A 39 -12.82 -6.21 14.11
CA ARG A 39 -13.25 -7.19 13.12
C ARG A 39 -12.11 -7.63 12.23
N ASN A 40 -12.03 -8.93 12.01
CA ASN A 40 -11.29 -9.50 10.89
C ASN A 40 -12.15 -9.39 9.61
N THR A 41 -11.65 -8.70 8.59
CA THR A 41 -12.39 -8.46 7.34
C THR A 41 -12.24 -9.61 6.34
N GLY A 42 -11.38 -10.59 6.64
CA GLY A 42 -10.90 -11.62 5.73
C GLY A 42 -9.81 -11.14 4.77
N ALA A 43 -9.55 -9.82 4.72
CA ALA A 43 -8.41 -9.21 4.02
C ALA A 43 -7.48 -8.47 5.00
N GLY A 44 -7.65 -8.69 6.30
CA GLY A 44 -6.90 -8.06 7.38
C GLY A 44 -7.76 -7.64 8.57
N LEU A 45 -7.34 -6.55 9.22
CA LEU A 45 -7.85 -6.06 10.50
C LEU A 45 -8.62 -4.76 10.31
N TYR A 46 -9.72 -4.60 11.02
CA TYR A 46 -10.35 -3.31 11.27
C TYR A 46 -10.59 -3.15 12.76
N SER A 47 -10.05 -2.09 13.35
CA SER A 47 -10.22 -1.74 14.76
C SER A 47 -10.68 -0.30 14.88
N GLN A 48 -11.85 -0.08 15.46
CA GLN A 48 -12.41 1.25 15.70
C GLN A 48 -11.95 1.80 17.05
N PHE A 49 -11.70 3.11 17.10
CA PHE A 49 -11.38 3.85 18.31
C PHE A 49 -12.41 4.95 18.56
N LEU A 50 -12.81 5.09 19.82
CA LEU A 50 -13.70 6.15 20.27
C LEU A 50 -12.87 7.17 21.05
N VAL A 51 -12.60 8.32 20.43
CA VAL A 51 -11.87 9.44 21.05
C VAL A 51 -12.86 10.57 21.39
N ASP A 52 -12.79 11.12 22.60
CA ASP A 52 -13.71 12.17 23.10
C ASP A 52 -13.90 13.33 22.13
N ALA A 53 -15.12 13.48 21.60
CA ALA A 53 -15.51 14.48 20.60
C ALA A 53 -15.13 15.94 20.94
N ASN A 54 -14.99 16.28 22.23
CA ASN A 54 -14.63 17.64 22.66
C ASN A 54 -13.12 17.88 22.75
N ARG A 55 -12.31 16.83 22.58
CA ARG A 55 -10.84 16.93 22.54
C ARG A 55 -10.40 17.82 21.38
N ARG A 56 -9.57 18.82 21.66
CA ARG A 56 -8.87 19.61 20.64
C ARG A 56 -7.84 18.74 19.93
N THR A 57 -7.81 18.81 18.61
CA THR A 57 -6.82 18.12 17.76
C THR A 57 -5.74 19.10 17.35
N ALA A 58 -4.49 18.62 17.26
CA ALA A 58 -3.36 19.47 16.86
C ALA A 58 -3.42 19.83 15.36
N ASN A 59 -4.01 18.96 14.54
CA ASN A 59 -4.17 19.13 13.10
C ASN A 59 -5.60 18.76 12.68
N PRO A 60 -6.57 19.69 12.74
CA PRO A 60 -7.97 19.41 12.39
C PRO A 60 -8.19 19.17 10.89
N ASP A 61 -7.23 19.47 10.03
CA ASP A 61 -7.36 19.27 8.59
C ASP A 61 -7.01 17.83 8.17
N ALA A 62 -6.34 17.06 9.04
CA ALA A 62 -5.98 15.67 8.78
C ALA A 62 -7.23 14.76 8.73
N THR A 63 -7.72 14.50 7.52
CA THR A 63 -8.87 13.62 7.27
C THR A 63 -8.56 12.62 6.16
N GLY A 64 -8.82 11.34 6.40
CA GLY A 64 -8.52 10.24 5.48
C GLY A 64 -7.72 9.11 6.12
N LEU A 65 -7.12 8.27 5.27
CA LEU A 65 -6.22 7.19 5.68
C LEU A 65 -4.78 7.67 5.65
N PHE A 66 -4.02 7.37 6.70
CA PHE A 66 -2.63 7.78 6.86
C PHE A 66 -1.78 6.63 7.38
N GLY A 67 -0.48 6.70 7.12
CA GLY A 67 0.48 5.73 7.62
C GLY A 67 0.91 4.70 6.59
N THR A 68 2.05 4.09 6.87
CA THR A 68 2.69 3.07 6.04
C THR A 68 3.43 2.05 6.91
N VAL A 69 2.92 1.80 8.11
CA VAL A 69 3.54 0.85 9.05
C VAL A 69 3.23 -0.56 8.56
N HIS A 70 4.19 -1.47 8.62
CA HIS A 70 3.96 -2.88 8.30
C HIS A 70 4.36 -3.73 9.49
N ALA A 71 3.66 -4.84 9.74
CA ALA A 71 4.07 -5.81 10.75
C ALA A 71 4.04 -7.22 10.19
N THR A 72 5.04 -8.02 10.52
CA THR A 72 4.97 -9.47 10.27
C THR A 72 4.02 -10.08 11.28
N VAL A 73 3.02 -10.80 10.79
CA VAL A 73 2.04 -11.51 11.60
C VAL A 73 2.27 -13.00 11.41
N ALA A 74 2.20 -13.77 12.49
CA ALA A 74 2.34 -15.21 12.40
C ALA A 74 1.33 -15.79 11.38
N ASP A 75 1.74 -16.89 10.74
CA ASP A 75 0.92 -17.63 9.77
C ASP A 75 0.59 -16.88 8.47
N LEU A 76 1.18 -15.70 8.24
CA LEU A 76 1.12 -14.99 6.96
C LEU A 76 2.49 -14.96 6.27
N PRO A 77 2.56 -15.33 4.96
CA PRO A 77 3.80 -15.19 4.20
C PRO A 77 4.25 -13.74 3.99
N ASP A 78 3.31 -12.80 3.82
CA ASP A 78 3.64 -11.37 3.63
C ASP A 78 3.20 -10.52 4.84
N PRO A 79 3.93 -9.43 5.17
CA PRO A 79 3.54 -8.50 6.22
C PRO A 79 2.16 -7.88 5.97
N ILE A 80 1.48 -7.50 7.04
CA ILE A 80 0.26 -6.69 6.97
C ILE A 80 0.65 -5.21 6.95
N GLY A 81 0.10 -4.46 6.00
CA GLY A 81 0.21 -3.01 5.97
C GLY A 81 -0.87 -2.35 6.83
N PHE A 82 -0.49 -1.36 7.62
CA PHE A 82 -1.35 -0.67 8.57
C PHE A 82 -1.49 0.81 8.25
N GLN A 83 -2.71 1.30 8.37
CA GLN A 83 -3.08 2.70 8.20
C GLN A 83 -4.06 3.11 9.28
N ILE A 84 -3.91 4.31 9.81
CA ILE A 84 -4.92 4.93 10.66
C ILE A 84 -5.90 5.73 9.83
N GLU A 85 -7.16 5.72 10.25
CA GLU A 85 -8.17 6.63 9.75
C GLU A 85 -8.30 7.82 10.70
N LEU A 86 -8.25 9.01 10.13
CA LEU A 86 -8.47 10.26 10.82
C LEU A 86 -9.71 10.95 10.24
N ARG A 87 -10.50 11.55 11.12
CA ARG A 87 -11.56 12.49 10.75
C ARG A 87 -11.35 13.78 11.52
N GLN A 88 -11.05 14.87 10.83
CA GLN A 88 -10.78 16.16 11.43
C GLN A 88 -9.67 16.12 12.51
N GLY A 89 -8.58 15.40 12.20
CA GLY A 89 -7.44 15.20 13.12
C GLY A 89 -7.67 14.18 14.22
N ARG A 90 -8.85 13.53 14.25
CA ARG A 90 -9.23 12.57 15.29
C ARG A 90 -9.10 11.14 14.80
N LEU A 91 -8.40 10.30 15.57
CA LEU A 91 -8.31 8.86 15.37
C LEU A 91 -9.70 8.21 15.44
N THR A 92 -10.11 7.58 14.35
CA THR A 92 -11.39 6.85 14.25
C THR A 92 -11.19 5.34 14.09
N ALA A 93 -10.15 4.92 13.37
CA ALA A 93 -9.88 3.50 13.15
C ALA A 93 -8.40 3.20 12.84
N LEU A 94 -8.04 1.92 12.98
CA LEU A 94 -6.84 1.29 12.45
C LEU A 94 -7.28 0.23 11.45
N HIS A 95 -6.72 0.31 10.26
CA HIS A 95 -6.92 -0.63 9.16
C HIS A 95 -5.63 -1.42 8.96
N GLY A 96 -5.74 -2.74 8.88
CA GLY A 96 -4.68 -3.65 8.47
C GLY A 96 -5.08 -4.36 7.19
N GLN A 97 -4.20 -4.39 6.20
CA GLN A 97 -4.43 -5.01 4.89
C GLN A 97 -3.36 -6.06 4.60
N SER A 98 -3.79 -7.28 4.24
CA SER A 98 -2.93 -8.46 4.05
C SER A 98 -2.49 -8.69 2.60
N TYR A 99 -2.55 -7.68 1.72
CA TYR A 99 -2.14 -7.78 0.31
C TYR A 99 -2.73 -8.95 -0.50
N GLY A 100 -3.97 -9.35 -0.19
CA GLY A 100 -4.67 -10.43 -0.91
C GLY A 100 -4.57 -11.80 -0.25
N GLN A 101 -3.89 -11.91 0.88
CA GLN A 101 -3.87 -13.12 1.71
C GLN A 101 -5.18 -13.25 2.49
N ASP A 102 -5.71 -14.46 2.65
CA ASP A 102 -6.90 -14.72 3.48
C ASP A 102 -6.50 -14.70 4.96
N THR A 103 -7.09 -13.78 5.72
CA THR A 103 -6.82 -13.65 7.16
C THR A 103 -7.90 -14.26 8.03
N ARG A 104 -8.98 -14.83 7.50
CA ARG A 104 -10.18 -15.20 8.30
C ARG A 104 -9.91 -16.14 9.48
N ALA A 105 -8.85 -16.95 9.40
CA ALA A 105 -8.45 -17.88 10.47
C ALA A 105 -7.62 -17.21 11.59
N ILE A 106 -7.20 -15.96 11.41
CA ILE A 106 -6.32 -15.24 12.35
C ILE A 106 -7.14 -14.50 13.40
N ASP A 107 -6.87 -14.77 14.67
CA ASP A 107 -7.32 -13.94 15.78
C ASP A 107 -6.29 -12.84 16.07
N PHE A 108 -6.48 -11.66 15.46
CA PHE A 108 -5.63 -10.48 15.66
C PHE A 108 -5.59 -9.96 17.10
N SER A 109 -6.45 -10.45 17.99
CA SER A 109 -6.44 -10.06 19.40
C SER A 109 -5.25 -10.66 20.14
N ASN A 110 -4.85 -11.88 19.75
CA ASN A 110 -3.84 -12.68 20.43
C ASN A 110 -2.74 -13.20 19.50
N THR A 111 -2.81 -12.90 18.20
CA THR A 111 -1.84 -13.43 17.24
C THR A 111 -0.43 -12.95 17.58
N PRO A 112 0.57 -13.84 17.55
CA PRO A 112 1.95 -13.43 17.62
C PRO A 112 2.30 -12.58 16.39
N PHE A 113 3.13 -11.55 16.61
CA PHE A 113 3.68 -10.72 15.55
C PHE A 113 5.17 -10.55 15.78
N GLY A 114 5.91 -10.33 14.70
CA GLY A 114 7.35 -10.16 14.72
C GLY A 114 7.77 -8.71 14.53
N GLU A 115 8.58 -8.49 13.51
CA GLU A 115 9.17 -7.19 13.20
C GLU A 115 8.13 -6.20 12.67
N ILE A 116 8.29 -4.94 13.11
CA ILE A 116 7.50 -3.82 12.62
C ILE A 116 8.40 -2.94 11.76
N PHE A 117 7.89 -2.50 10.62
CA PHE A 117 8.60 -1.66 9.67
C PHE A 117 7.86 -0.34 9.48
N THR A 118 8.64 0.71 9.26
CA THR A 118 8.18 2.04 8.87
C THR A 118 8.78 2.39 7.52
N ILE A 119 8.29 3.44 6.88
CA ILE A 119 8.88 3.96 5.65
C ILE A 119 9.70 5.21 5.98
N ASP A 120 10.95 5.25 5.54
CA ASP A 120 11.80 6.42 5.69
C ASP A 120 11.51 7.51 4.64
N GLU A 121 12.19 8.65 4.73
CA GLU A 121 12.04 9.77 3.79
C GLU A 121 12.41 9.41 2.34
N ARG A 122 13.15 8.30 2.13
CA ARG A 122 13.55 7.79 0.82
C ARG A 122 12.59 6.73 0.29
N GLY A 123 11.49 6.47 0.98
CA GLY A 123 10.52 5.45 0.60
C GLY A 123 10.98 4.02 0.89
N GLN A 124 12.03 3.82 1.68
CA GLN A 124 12.54 2.49 2.01
C GLN A 124 11.87 1.94 3.26
N SER A 125 11.59 0.63 3.26
CA SER A 125 11.13 -0.09 4.44
C SER A 125 12.28 -0.26 5.42
N VAL A 126 12.14 0.30 6.62
CA VAL A 126 13.13 0.26 7.69
C VAL A 126 12.52 -0.30 8.96
N LEU A 127 13.26 -1.18 9.63
CA LEU A 127 12.83 -1.76 10.91
C LEU A 127 12.58 -0.65 11.93
N TYR A 128 11.37 -0.63 12.49
CA TYR A 128 10.99 0.28 13.56
C TYR A 128 11.81 -0.02 14.80
N ARG A 129 12.51 1.01 15.29
CA ARG A 129 13.26 0.97 16.54
C ARG A 129 12.86 2.18 17.38
N PRO A 130 12.10 1.99 18.48
CA PRO A 130 11.59 3.08 19.31
C PRO A 130 12.66 4.08 19.80
N ALA A 131 13.93 3.66 19.86
CA ALA A 131 15.03 4.43 20.45
C ALA A 131 15.78 5.38 19.50
N ARG A 132 15.40 5.53 18.21
CA ARG A 132 16.09 6.46 17.29
C ARG A 132 15.25 7.71 17.00
N ARG A 133 15.17 8.63 17.96
CA ARG A 133 14.93 10.05 17.64
C ARG A 133 15.90 10.93 18.42
N ALA A 134 17.15 10.87 17.99
CA ALA A 134 18.12 11.95 18.14
C ALA A 134 19.13 11.78 17.00
N PRO A 135 19.27 12.74 16.06
CA PRO A 135 20.59 12.98 15.51
C PRO A 135 21.40 13.53 16.69
N GLU A 136 22.06 12.62 17.41
CA GLU A 136 23.12 13.04 18.33
C GLU A 136 24.14 13.76 17.45
N ALA A 137 24.19 15.09 17.61
CA ALA A 137 25.22 15.91 17.02
C ALA A 137 26.54 15.19 17.29
N VAL A 138 27.25 14.82 16.22
CA VAL A 138 28.54 14.16 16.28
C VAL A 138 29.50 15.12 17.00
N VAL A 139 29.55 15.04 18.33
CA VAL A 139 30.62 15.63 19.10
C VAL A 139 31.84 14.79 18.79
N SER A 140 32.68 15.36 17.94
CA SER A 140 33.94 14.79 17.49
C SER A 140 34.78 14.43 18.72
N ARG A 141 34.94 13.14 19.01
CA ARG A 141 35.85 12.71 20.08
C ARG A 141 37.29 13.01 19.64
N PRO A 142 38.08 13.74 20.44
CA PRO A 142 39.48 14.00 20.10
C PRO A 142 40.28 12.69 20.05
N LYS A 143 41.04 12.56 18.97
CA LYS A 143 42.00 11.48 18.67
C LYS A 143 43.08 11.41 19.76
N ALA A 144 43.04 10.40 20.61
CA ALA A 144 44.14 10.06 21.50
C ALA A 144 45.19 9.22 20.74
N ALA A 145 46.46 9.61 20.88
CA ALA A 145 47.62 9.13 20.15
C ALA A 145 48.06 7.70 20.53
N ALA A 146 48.93 7.14 19.68
CA ALA A 146 49.29 5.74 19.58
C ALA A 146 50.40 5.24 20.54
N ARG A 147 50.22 3.99 21.03
CA ARG A 147 51.14 2.83 21.24
C ARG A 147 52.46 2.96 22.04
N PRO A 148 52.96 1.86 22.67
CA PRO A 148 53.62 0.73 21.97
C PRO A 148 53.28 -0.72 22.43
N ALA A 149 53.59 -1.70 21.56
CA ALA A 149 53.55 -3.18 21.72
C ALA A 149 54.74 -3.69 22.58
N ALA A 150 54.95 -4.93 23.05
CA ALA A 150 54.53 -6.34 22.80
C ALA A 150 54.95 -7.15 24.10
N PRO A 151 55.08 -8.51 24.20
CA PRO A 151 54.94 -9.61 23.23
C PRO A 151 54.14 -10.86 23.70
N ALA A 152 53.95 -11.79 22.75
CA ALA A 152 53.25 -13.06 22.85
C ALA A 152 54.11 -14.22 23.38
N GLN A 153 53.47 -15.23 23.99
CA GLN A 153 54.01 -16.59 24.14
C GLN A 153 52.93 -17.68 23.93
N PRO A 154 53.30 -18.92 23.51
CA PRO A 154 52.44 -19.82 22.71
C PRO A 154 52.19 -21.23 23.29
N ARG A 155 51.28 -21.98 22.62
CA ARG A 155 51.14 -23.47 22.44
C ARG A 155 49.79 -24.06 22.93
N PRO A 156 49.38 -25.29 22.49
CA PRO A 156 49.73 -26.08 21.29
C PRO A 156 48.51 -26.66 20.51
N GLN A 157 48.71 -27.02 19.24
CA GLN A 157 47.82 -27.83 18.38
C GLN A 157 48.25 -29.31 18.40
N ILE A 158 47.33 -30.30 18.42
CA ILE A 158 47.39 -31.57 17.64
C ILE A 158 45.94 -32.19 17.55
N PRO A 159 45.62 -33.28 16.78
CA PRO A 159 44.71 -33.25 15.62
C PRO A 159 43.53 -34.25 15.67
N ILE A 160 42.49 -34.12 14.84
CA ILE A 160 41.48 -35.21 14.67
C ILE A 160 41.28 -35.54 13.19
N LYS A 161 41.19 -36.86 12.97
CA LYS A 161 41.38 -37.67 11.77
C LYS A 161 40.21 -37.58 10.76
N THR A 162 40.56 -37.72 9.48
CA THR A 162 39.68 -38.15 8.39
C THR A 162 39.17 -39.58 8.62
N PRO A 163 37.99 -39.92 8.09
CA PRO A 163 37.90 -41.08 7.20
C PRO A 163 36.94 -40.91 6.00
N VAL A 164 37.26 -41.62 4.93
CA VAL A 164 36.53 -41.81 3.64
C VAL A 164 36.86 -43.27 3.20
N PRO A 165 36.10 -44.05 2.37
CA PRO A 165 34.68 -44.09 1.95
C PRO A 165 34.00 -45.53 1.87
N LYS A 166 32.70 -45.54 1.44
CA LYS A 166 31.96 -46.46 0.50
C LYS A 166 31.31 -47.79 0.99
N PRO A 167 30.36 -48.41 0.24
CA PRO A 167 29.14 -47.95 -0.49
C PRO A 167 27.84 -48.66 -0.01
N ALA A 168 26.66 -48.11 -0.32
CA ALA A 168 25.49 -48.95 -0.60
C ALA A 168 24.56 -48.23 -1.59
N ASP A 169 24.37 -48.89 -2.72
CA ASP A 169 23.36 -48.61 -3.74
C ASP A 169 21.96 -48.62 -3.13
N HIS A 170 21.10 -47.68 -3.54
CA HIS A 170 19.72 -47.95 -3.94
C HIS A 170 19.20 -46.76 -4.76
N ALA A 171 19.13 -46.97 -6.06
CA ALA A 171 18.41 -46.14 -7.01
C ALA A 171 16.91 -46.49 -6.96
N LEU A 172 16.06 -45.47 -6.90
CA LEU A 172 14.69 -45.49 -7.43
C LEU A 172 14.40 -44.13 -8.11
N PRO A 173 13.57 -44.10 -9.16
CA PRO A 173 13.66 -43.10 -10.23
C PRO A 173 13.00 -41.77 -9.88
N VAL A 174 13.67 -40.68 -10.29
CA VAL A 174 13.09 -39.33 -10.34
C VAL A 174 11.99 -39.31 -11.39
N ALA A 175 10.73 -39.31 -10.94
CA ALA A 175 9.61 -38.90 -11.76
C ALA A 175 9.79 -37.43 -12.14
N ALA A 176 9.59 -37.13 -13.42
CA ALA A 176 9.73 -35.81 -14.02
C ALA A 176 8.97 -34.74 -13.22
N ALA A 177 9.70 -33.75 -12.73
CA ALA A 177 9.12 -32.54 -12.17
C ALA A 177 8.40 -31.73 -13.27
N PRO A 178 7.26 -31.08 -12.98
CA PRO A 178 6.67 -30.11 -13.89
C PRO A 178 7.63 -28.93 -14.11
N PRO A 179 7.58 -28.24 -15.26
CA PRO A 179 8.50 -27.16 -15.58
C PRO A 179 8.45 -26.09 -14.49
N SER A 180 9.62 -25.79 -13.92
CA SER A 180 9.76 -24.81 -12.85
C SER A 180 9.46 -23.40 -13.35
N VAL A 181 8.97 -22.54 -12.46
CA VAL A 181 8.68 -21.11 -12.72
C VAL A 181 9.90 -20.37 -13.29
N ALA A 182 11.11 -20.91 -13.08
CA ALA A 182 12.35 -20.40 -13.67
C ALA A 182 12.40 -20.53 -15.20
N GLU A 183 11.78 -21.56 -15.79
CA GLU A 183 11.64 -21.68 -17.26
C GLU A 183 10.60 -20.71 -17.82
N MET A 184 9.54 -20.39 -17.06
CA MET A 184 8.55 -19.37 -17.42
C MET A 184 9.15 -17.95 -17.39
N LEU A 185 10.01 -17.65 -16.41
CA LEU A 185 10.68 -16.36 -16.29
C LEU A 185 11.82 -16.19 -17.30
N ALA A 186 12.49 -17.27 -17.70
CA ALA A 186 13.49 -17.23 -18.76
C ALA A 186 12.90 -16.83 -20.13
N GLY A 187 11.62 -17.15 -20.38
CA GLY A 187 10.89 -16.79 -21.61
C GLY A 187 10.51 -15.30 -21.73
N VAL A 188 10.53 -14.53 -20.64
CA VAL A 188 10.22 -13.09 -20.64
C VAL A 188 11.43 -12.25 -21.07
N SER A 189 12.64 -12.80 -20.92
CA SER A 189 13.90 -12.07 -21.10
C SER A 189 14.41 -12.04 -22.55
N ASN A 190 13.76 -12.74 -23.49
CA ASN A 190 14.13 -12.74 -24.91
C ASN A 190 12.90 -12.97 -25.84
N PRO A 191 12.16 -11.92 -26.24
CA PRO A 191 10.92 -12.07 -27.02
C PRO A 191 11.13 -12.49 -28.49
N ALA A 192 12.37 -12.76 -28.93
CA ALA A 192 12.69 -12.99 -30.33
C ALA A 192 12.60 -14.46 -30.81
N VAL A 193 12.50 -15.46 -29.92
CA VAL A 193 12.76 -16.88 -30.33
C VAL A 193 11.59 -17.85 -30.09
N SER A 194 10.45 -17.44 -29.52
CA SER A 194 9.34 -18.38 -29.29
C SER A 194 7.95 -17.81 -29.58
N ARG A 195 7.11 -18.63 -30.23
CA ARG A 195 5.66 -18.36 -30.46
C ARG A 195 4.92 -18.11 -29.14
N GLY A 196 5.40 -18.66 -28.02
CA GLY A 196 4.82 -18.47 -26.69
C GLY A 196 5.08 -17.08 -26.11
N GLY A 197 6.24 -16.47 -26.36
CA GLY A 197 6.57 -15.12 -25.90
C GLY A 197 5.72 -14.03 -26.58
N LYS A 198 5.38 -14.23 -27.86
CA LYS A 198 4.46 -13.33 -28.59
C LYS A 198 3.03 -13.42 -28.05
N LEU A 199 2.56 -14.61 -27.69
CA LEU A 199 1.26 -14.78 -27.04
C LEU A 199 1.24 -14.11 -25.66
N ALA A 200 2.27 -14.31 -24.85
CA ALA A 200 2.38 -13.71 -23.52
C ALA A 200 2.37 -12.17 -23.57
N LEU A 201 3.03 -11.56 -24.57
CA LEU A 201 3.02 -10.11 -24.77
C LEU A 201 1.62 -9.58 -25.15
N VAL A 202 0.88 -10.32 -25.98
CA VAL A 202 -0.50 -9.97 -26.37
C VAL A 202 -1.46 -10.07 -25.17
N TYR A 203 -1.35 -11.14 -24.38
CA TYR A 203 -2.15 -11.28 -23.17
C TYR A 203 -1.80 -10.20 -22.13
N PHE A 204 -0.51 -9.92 -21.93
CA PHE A 204 -0.08 -8.85 -21.03
C PHE A 204 -0.63 -7.49 -21.48
N GLY A 205 -0.55 -7.18 -22.78
CA GLY A 205 -1.15 -5.98 -23.36
C GLY A 205 -2.67 -5.92 -23.14
N ALA A 206 -3.39 -7.03 -23.33
CA ALA A 206 -4.83 -7.11 -23.10
C ALA A 206 -5.20 -6.90 -21.63
N TYR A 207 -4.47 -7.49 -20.68
CA TYR A 207 -4.69 -7.29 -19.25
C TYR A 207 -4.45 -5.84 -18.82
N VAL A 208 -3.40 -5.20 -19.33
CA VAL A 208 -3.14 -3.77 -19.08
C VAL A 208 -4.27 -2.89 -19.63
N LEU A 209 -4.78 -3.21 -20.83
CA LEU A 209 -5.88 -2.47 -21.45
C LEU A 209 -7.19 -2.61 -20.66
N ILE A 210 -7.49 -3.82 -20.15
CA ILE A 210 -8.64 -4.08 -19.29
C ILE A 210 -8.49 -3.35 -17.95
N LEU A 211 -7.31 -3.38 -17.32
CA LEU A 211 -7.05 -2.66 -16.08
C LEU A 211 -7.24 -1.15 -16.26
N LEU A 212 -6.73 -0.58 -17.35
CA LEU A 212 -6.93 0.83 -17.70
C LEU A 212 -8.41 1.15 -17.94
N ALA A 213 -9.14 0.27 -18.63
CA ALA A 213 -10.57 0.45 -18.86
C ALA A 213 -11.38 0.40 -17.56
N VAL A 214 -11.05 -0.50 -16.63
CA VAL A 214 -11.70 -0.59 -15.31
C VAL A 214 -11.36 0.63 -14.45
N LEU A 215 -10.10 1.07 -14.45
CA LEU A 215 -9.66 2.27 -13.73
C LEU A 215 -10.35 3.53 -14.29
N PHE A 216 -10.42 3.64 -15.62
CA PHE A 216 -11.13 4.72 -16.31
C PHE A 216 -12.63 4.69 -16.01
N THR A 217 -13.25 3.51 -16.02
CA THR A 217 -14.67 3.34 -15.67
C THR A 217 -14.93 3.73 -14.23
N ARG A 218 -14.06 3.31 -13.30
CA ARG A 218 -14.15 3.68 -11.87
C ARG A 218 -13.95 5.18 -11.66
N MET A 219 -13.03 5.81 -12.39
CA MET A 219 -12.80 7.25 -12.35
C MET A 219 -13.97 8.03 -12.96
N ALA A 220 -14.53 7.57 -14.08
CA ALA A 220 -15.68 8.18 -14.73
C ALA A 220 -16.96 8.08 -13.87
N LEU A 221 -17.17 6.94 -13.19
CA LEU A 221 -18.33 6.71 -12.33
C LEU A 221 -18.25 7.45 -10.99
N HIS A 222 -17.06 7.59 -10.38
CA HIS A 222 -16.90 8.37 -9.15
C HIS A 222 -16.88 9.88 -9.39
N THR A 223 -16.61 10.32 -10.62
CA THR A 223 -16.42 11.73 -10.98
C THR A 223 -17.37 12.15 -12.10
N GLY A 224 -18.66 11.78 -11.97
CA GLY A 224 -19.68 11.97 -13.01
C GLY A 224 -19.86 13.40 -13.53
N TRP A 225 -19.44 14.42 -12.77
CA TRP A 225 -19.51 15.82 -13.21
C TRP A 225 -18.47 16.17 -14.28
N PHE A 226 -17.29 15.54 -14.30
CA PHE A 226 -16.29 15.79 -15.36
C PHE A 226 -16.75 15.22 -16.71
N PHE A 227 -17.43 14.07 -16.71
CA PHE A 227 -17.96 13.50 -17.94
C PHE A 227 -19.07 14.38 -18.51
N ALA A 228 -19.96 14.91 -17.65
CA ALA A 228 -20.95 15.90 -18.05
C ALA A 228 -20.30 17.17 -18.65
N LEU A 229 -19.19 17.63 -18.08
CA LEU A 229 -18.47 18.81 -18.56
C LEU A 229 -17.77 18.56 -19.90
N ILE A 230 -17.15 17.39 -20.10
CA ILE A 230 -16.54 17.00 -21.38
C ILE A 230 -17.60 16.87 -22.47
N VAL A 231 -18.73 16.21 -22.17
CA VAL A 231 -19.85 16.08 -23.11
C VAL A 231 -20.43 17.45 -23.45
N ALA A 232 -20.58 18.35 -22.47
CA ALA A 232 -21.04 19.72 -22.70
C ALA A 232 -20.07 20.50 -23.61
N VAL A 233 -18.76 20.41 -23.38
CA VAL A 233 -17.74 21.04 -24.23
C VAL A 233 -17.77 20.47 -25.66
N TRP A 234 -17.92 19.16 -25.81
CA TRP A 234 -18.04 18.51 -27.12
C TRP A 234 -19.32 18.91 -27.85
N ALA A 235 -20.46 18.96 -27.13
CA ALA A 235 -21.72 19.42 -27.68
C ALA A 235 -21.64 20.89 -28.13
N LEU A 236 -21.04 21.75 -27.31
CA LEU A 236 -20.87 23.17 -27.62
C LEU A 236 -19.96 23.36 -28.85
N ARG A 237 -18.85 22.62 -28.92
CA ARG A 237 -17.94 22.60 -30.07
C ARG A 237 -18.64 22.08 -31.33
N TYR A 238 -19.48 21.04 -31.20
CA TYR A 238 -20.24 20.48 -32.31
C TYR A 238 -21.26 21.48 -32.84
N ILE A 239 -22.01 22.17 -31.97
CA ILE A 239 -22.96 23.23 -32.35
C ILE A 239 -22.27 24.38 -33.08
N HIS A 240 -21.02 24.72 -32.70
CA HIS A 240 -20.24 25.76 -33.37
C HIS A 240 -19.59 25.31 -34.68
N SER A 241 -19.60 24.01 -35.00
CA SER A 241 -19.10 23.50 -36.27
C SER A 241 -20.06 23.82 -37.43
N PRO A 242 -19.59 23.89 -38.69
CA PRO A 242 -20.44 24.20 -39.85
C PRO A 242 -21.62 23.23 -39.99
N LYS A 243 -21.39 21.94 -39.71
CA LYS A 243 -22.40 20.89 -39.77
C LYS A 243 -23.41 20.99 -38.62
N GLY A 244 -22.96 21.37 -37.43
CA GLY A 244 -23.83 21.57 -36.27
C GLY A 244 -24.73 22.79 -36.45
N ARG A 245 -24.19 23.91 -36.95
CA ARG A 245 -24.97 25.11 -37.27
C ARG A 245 -26.08 24.83 -38.29
N ALA A 246 -25.77 24.08 -39.35
CA ALA A 246 -26.77 23.70 -40.35
C ALA A 246 -27.91 22.85 -39.75
N LYS A 247 -27.59 21.90 -38.86
CA LYS A 247 -28.60 21.10 -38.16
C LYS A 247 -29.42 21.90 -37.16
N MET A 248 -28.82 22.87 -36.47
CA MET A 248 -29.52 23.75 -35.54
C MET A 248 -30.44 24.73 -36.27
N ALA A 249 -30.05 25.20 -37.46
CA ALA A 249 -30.92 25.99 -38.33
C ALA A 249 -32.14 25.17 -38.81
N ASP A 250 -31.94 23.94 -39.31
CA ASP A 250 -33.06 23.06 -39.70
C ASP A 250 -33.98 22.74 -38.50
N LEU A 251 -33.42 22.57 -37.31
CA LEU A 251 -34.19 22.37 -36.08
C LEU A 251 -35.00 23.63 -35.71
N ALA A 252 -34.41 24.82 -35.81
CA ALA A 252 -35.08 26.08 -35.56
C ALA A 252 -36.23 26.30 -36.55
N ASP A 253 -36.00 26.04 -37.84
CA ASP A 253 -37.01 26.15 -38.89
C ASP A 253 -38.17 25.16 -38.70
N ARG A 254 -37.91 23.98 -38.15
CA ARG A 254 -38.96 23.01 -37.78
C ARG A 254 -39.75 23.47 -36.56
N LEU A 255 -39.09 24.02 -35.56
CA LEU A 255 -39.74 24.53 -34.34
C LEU A 255 -40.60 25.76 -34.63
N ASP A 256 -40.15 26.66 -35.51
CA ASP A 256 -40.93 27.82 -35.95
C ASP A 256 -42.16 27.41 -36.77
N ARG A 257 -42.00 26.46 -37.69
CA ARG A 257 -43.14 25.88 -38.43
C ARG A 257 -44.16 25.18 -37.54
N ASN A 258 -43.74 24.70 -36.37
CA ASN A 258 -44.62 24.08 -35.38
C ASN A 258 -45.18 25.09 -34.35
N GLY A 259 -44.98 26.39 -34.57
CA GLY A 259 -45.51 27.45 -33.72
C GLY A 259 -44.83 27.60 -32.36
N ALA A 260 -43.68 26.93 -32.14
CA ALA A 260 -43.00 26.93 -30.83
C ALA A 260 -42.51 28.33 -30.39
N PHE A 261 -42.34 29.26 -31.33
CA PHE A 261 -41.93 30.64 -31.08
C PHE A 261 -43.07 31.66 -31.11
N GLU A 262 -44.33 31.24 -31.32
CA GLU A 262 -45.47 32.18 -31.30
C GLU A 262 -45.64 32.86 -29.94
N ALA A 263 -45.34 32.15 -28.85
CA ALA A 263 -45.38 32.70 -27.48
C ALA A 263 -44.27 33.73 -27.18
N LEU A 264 -43.25 33.84 -28.05
CA LEU A 264 -42.08 34.71 -27.87
C LEU A 264 -42.08 35.91 -28.83
N LYS A 265 -43.06 36.01 -29.74
CA LYS A 265 -43.20 37.17 -30.63
C LYS A 265 -43.76 38.35 -29.81
N PRO A 266 -43.08 39.50 -29.76
CA PRO A 266 -43.64 40.69 -29.13
C PRO A 266 -44.91 41.09 -29.90
N ARG A 267 -45.97 41.44 -29.15
CA ARG A 267 -47.21 42.01 -29.68
C ARG A 267 -46.96 43.41 -30.24
#